data_AF-A0A8B7ARA5-F1
#
_entry.id   AF-A0A8B7ARA5-F1
#
_cell.length_a   1.000
_cell.length_b   1.000
_cell.length_c   1.000
_cell.angle_alpha   90.00
_cell.angle_beta   90.00
_cell.angle_gamma   90.00
#
_symmetry.space_group_name_H-M   'P 1'
#
loop_
_entity.id
_entity.type
_entity.pdbx_description
1 polymer ?
#
loop_
_entity_poly.entity_id
_entity_poly.type
_entity_poly.pdbx_seq_one_letter_code
_entity_poly.pdbx_strand_id
1 'polypeptide(L)'
;MWMLVLGTVFLAGAQACIFCRLPGHDLLGRLDHLCSQIEVRWEACEASRDFSAFALDEMSMNKITEKTHRVLRVMEIKGSFSSLPLYWEWLYNTKIPEYTREALCAPACRGSTTLYNCSTCEGVDVHCWPRKRCFPGSHDLWEARILLFSVFVAVLLLSVGSLVVESRHLQAKSDL
;
A
#
# COMPACT_ATOMS: atom_id res chain seq x y z
N MET A 1 32.91 43.62 4.43
CA MET A 1 32.70 42.29 3.80
C MET A 1 31.69 41.52 4.62
N TRP A 2 30.39 41.70 4.36
CA TRP A 2 29.31 40.91 4.95
C TRP A 2 28.31 40.61 3.84
N MET A 3 28.39 39.42 3.26
CA MET A 3 27.44 38.92 2.28
C MET A 3 26.23 38.38 3.04
N LEU A 4 25.07 39.03 2.87
CA LEU A 4 23.79 38.47 3.26
C LEU A 4 23.47 37.32 2.30
N VAL A 5 23.69 36.08 2.74
CA VAL A 5 23.22 34.89 2.04
C VAL A 5 21.70 34.82 2.28
N LEU A 6 20.91 35.37 1.35
CA LEU A 6 19.50 35.05 1.27
C LEU A 6 19.39 33.58 0.87
N GLY A 7 19.17 32.71 1.86
CA GLY A 7 18.74 31.33 1.63
C GLY A 7 17.33 31.36 1.06
N THR A 8 17.22 31.28 -0.27
CA THR A 8 15.96 31.00 -0.94
C THR A 8 15.53 29.58 -0.57
N VAL A 9 14.56 29.47 0.34
CA VAL A 9 13.79 28.25 0.52
C VAL A 9 13.03 28.04 -0.79
N PHE A 10 13.51 27.13 -1.63
CA PHE A 10 12.75 26.67 -2.78
C PHE A 10 11.47 26.02 -2.23
N LEU A 11 10.34 26.73 -2.34
CA LEU A 11 9.02 26.13 -2.29
C LEU A 11 8.94 25.18 -3.50
N ALA A 12 9.40 23.94 -3.30
CA ALA A 12 9.16 22.87 -4.25
C ALA A 12 7.63 22.72 -4.34
N GLY A 13 7.06 23.21 -5.44
CA GLY A 13 5.65 23.06 -5.72
C GLY A 13 5.25 21.59 -5.60
N ALA A 14 4.06 21.34 -5.06
CA ALA A 14 3.53 20.00 -4.83
C ALA A 14 3.67 19.14 -6.10
N GLN A 15 4.63 18.21 -6.10
CA GLN A 15 4.87 17.29 -7.21
C GLN A 15 4.50 15.90 -6.73
N ALA A 16 3.55 15.26 -7.43
CA ALA A 16 3.16 13.87 -7.20
C ALA A 16 4.38 12.95 -7.04
N CYS A 17 4.29 11.94 -6.17
CA CYS A 17 5.36 10.94 -5.93
C CYS A 17 5.90 10.26 -7.20
N ILE A 18 5.11 10.20 -8.26
CA ILE A 18 5.49 9.67 -9.58
C ILE A 18 6.62 10.48 -10.22
N PHE A 19 6.79 11.74 -9.84
CA PHE A 19 7.82 12.65 -10.35
C PHE A 19 9.02 12.77 -9.39
N CYS A 20 8.90 12.29 -8.16
CA CYS A 20 9.94 12.39 -7.13
C CYS A 20 11.15 11.49 -7.41
N ARG A 21 11.00 10.44 -8.21
CA ARG A 21 12.08 9.51 -8.55
C ARG A 21 12.20 9.34 -10.06
N LEU A 22 13.44 9.14 -10.52
CA LEU A 22 13.85 9.03 -11.92
C LEU A 22 13.76 10.35 -12.72
N PRO A 23 14.66 11.33 -12.45
CA PRO A 23 14.77 12.54 -13.24
C PRO A 23 15.12 12.29 -14.73
N GLY A 24 15.63 11.09 -15.06
CA GLY A 24 16.03 10.74 -16.42
C GLY A 24 14.89 10.55 -17.43
N HIS A 25 13.64 10.44 -16.98
CA HIS A 25 12.49 10.20 -17.87
C HIS A 25 11.66 11.44 -18.22
N ASP A 26 11.99 12.61 -17.64
CA ASP A 26 11.28 13.89 -17.81
C ASP A 26 9.74 13.72 -17.89
N LEU A 27 9.19 12.98 -16.93
CA LEU A 27 7.76 12.64 -16.95
C LEU A 27 6.88 13.88 -16.81
N LEU A 28 7.35 14.87 -16.05
CA LEU A 28 6.65 16.12 -15.86
C LEU A 28 6.57 16.91 -17.17
N GLY A 29 7.71 17.11 -17.85
CA GLY A 29 7.74 17.82 -19.14
C GLY A 29 6.92 17.13 -20.22
N ARG A 30 6.97 15.79 -20.26
CA ARG A 30 6.13 15.00 -21.17
C ARG A 30 4.65 15.12 -20.86
N LEU A 31 4.28 15.09 -19.58
CA LEU A 31 2.89 15.28 -19.17
C LEU A 31 2.40 16.69 -19.51
N ASP A 32 3.20 17.72 -19.30
CA ASP A 32 2.88 19.10 -19.68
C ASP A 32 2.66 19.22 -21.19
N HIS A 33 3.53 18.63 -22.01
CA HIS A 33 3.35 18.56 -23.46
C HIS A 33 2.04 17.86 -23.85
N LEU A 34 1.72 16.72 -23.22
CA LEU A 34 0.48 15.98 -23.48
C LEU A 34 -0.77 16.76 -23.06
N CYS A 35 -0.74 17.40 -21.89
CA CYS A 35 -1.84 18.23 -21.40
C CYS A 35 -2.06 19.45 -22.29
N SER A 36 -1.00 20.05 -22.86
CA SER A 36 -1.12 21.21 -23.75
C SER A 36 -1.89 20.91 -25.04
N GLN A 37 -1.93 19.64 -25.46
CA GLN A 37 -2.68 19.21 -26.64
C GLN A 37 -4.17 18.93 -26.36
N ILE A 38 -4.59 18.98 -25.09
CA ILE A 38 -5.97 18.76 -24.65
C ILE A 38 -6.54 20.09 -24.10
N GLU A 39 -6.67 21.11 -24.97
CA GLU A 39 -7.12 22.47 -24.60
C GLU A 39 -8.45 22.51 -23.82
N VAL A 40 -9.34 21.53 -24.01
CA VAL A 40 -10.70 21.52 -23.42
C VAL A 40 -10.72 20.88 -22.02
N ARG A 41 -9.59 20.37 -21.51
CA ARG A 41 -9.56 19.58 -20.24
C ARG A 41 -8.40 19.95 -19.32
N TRP A 42 -7.80 21.12 -19.48
CA TRP A 42 -6.66 21.58 -18.69
C TRP A 42 -6.91 21.51 -17.17
N GLU A 43 -8.09 21.93 -16.70
CA GLU A 43 -8.49 21.84 -15.28
C GLU A 43 -8.53 20.38 -14.77
N ALA A 44 -8.87 19.41 -15.62
CA ALA A 44 -8.81 18.00 -15.29
C ALA A 44 -7.36 17.48 -15.29
N CYS A 45 -6.47 18.01 -16.12
CA CYS A 45 -5.05 17.66 -16.12
C CYS A 45 -4.35 18.15 -14.84
N GLU A 46 -4.71 19.34 -14.35
CA GLU A 46 -4.14 19.93 -13.13
C GLU A 46 -4.70 19.28 -11.85
N ALA A 47 -6.02 19.08 -11.77
CA ALA A 47 -6.65 18.32 -10.67
C ALA A 47 -6.17 16.86 -10.60
N SER A 48 -5.79 16.27 -11.74
CA SER A 48 -5.22 14.92 -11.79
C SER A 48 -3.79 14.82 -11.22
N ARG A 49 -3.11 15.94 -10.97
CA ARG A 49 -1.75 15.94 -10.39
C ARG A 49 -1.74 15.81 -8.86
N ASP A 50 -2.90 15.92 -8.21
CA ASP A 50 -2.94 15.89 -6.76
C ASP A 50 -2.90 14.47 -6.20
N PHE A 51 -1.69 13.98 -5.96
CA PHE A 51 -1.44 12.76 -5.20
C PHE A 51 -0.97 13.08 -3.77
N SER A 52 -1.12 14.31 -3.29
CA SER A 52 -0.59 14.76 -1.99
C SER A 52 -1.12 13.95 -0.80
N ALA A 53 -2.30 13.35 -0.94
CA ALA A 53 -2.90 12.47 0.06
C ALA A 53 -2.19 11.12 0.22
N PHE A 54 -1.25 10.77 -0.66
CA PHE A 54 -0.61 9.47 -0.69
C PHE A 54 0.86 9.50 -0.28
N ALA A 55 1.32 8.31 0.14
CA ALA A 55 2.71 8.02 0.33
C ALA A 55 3.00 6.59 -0.15
N LEU A 56 4.16 6.39 -0.77
CA LEU A 56 4.54 5.12 -1.40
C LEU A 56 5.95 4.72 -0.96
N ASP A 57 6.18 3.42 -0.82
CA ASP A 57 7.53 2.91 -0.61
C ASP A 57 8.36 3.04 -1.89
N GLU A 58 9.67 2.94 -1.74
CA GLU A 58 10.64 3.06 -2.84
C GLU A 58 10.35 2.11 -4.02
N MET A 59 10.01 0.86 -3.76
CA MET A 59 9.77 -0.12 -4.82
C MET A 59 8.50 0.21 -5.59
N SER A 60 7.43 0.59 -4.87
CA SER A 60 6.16 0.99 -5.47
C SER A 60 6.30 2.27 -6.30
N MET A 61 7.04 3.27 -5.82
CA MET A 61 7.33 4.48 -6.59
C MET A 61 8.03 4.15 -7.90
N ASN A 62 9.10 3.34 -7.87
CA ASN A 62 9.84 2.96 -9.08
C ASN A 62 8.91 2.23 -10.08
N LYS A 63 8.05 1.33 -9.60
CA LYS A 63 7.08 0.61 -10.44
C LYS A 63 6.08 1.55 -11.11
N ILE A 64 5.48 2.49 -10.35
CA ILE A 64 4.52 3.44 -10.92
C ILE A 64 5.22 4.38 -11.91
N THR A 65 6.41 4.86 -11.57
CA THR A 65 7.18 5.77 -12.43
C THR A 65 7.47 5.13 -13.79
N GLU A 66 7.98 3.90 -13.79
CA GLU A 66 8.21 3.12 -15.01
C GLU A 66 6.93 2.80 -15.78
N LYS A 67 5.85 2.45 -15.07
CA LYS A 67 4.55 2.19 -15.70
C LYS A 67 4.02 3.43 -16.39
N THR A 68 4.10 4.58 -15.71
CA THR A 68 3.65 5.89 -16.21
C THR A 68 4.46 6.27 -17.44
N HIS A 69 5.79 6.17 -17.37
CA HIS A 69 6.69 6.39 -18.49
C HIS A 69 6.26 5.62 -19.74
N ARG A 70 6.00 4.31 -19.60
CA ARG A 70 5.59 3.44 -20.71
C ARG A 70 4.21 3.80 -21.25
N VAL A 71 3.25 4.09 -20.38
CA VAL A 71 1.88 4.44 -20.80
C VAL A 71 1.87 5.75 -21.56
N LEU A 72 2.53 6.79 -21.04
CA LEU A 72 2.68 8.07 -21.74
C LEU A 72 3.35 7.89 -23.09
N ARG A 73 4.37 7.01 -23.18
CA ARG A 73 5.05 6.72 -24.46
C ARG A 73 4.13 6.08 -25.49
N VAL A 74 3.25 5.16 -25.06
CA VAL A 74 2.28 4.54 -25.95
C VAL A 74 1.23 5.56 -26.42
N MET A 75 0.79 6.46 -25.54
CA MET A 75 -0.15 7.53 -25.88
C MET A 75 0.44 8.49 -26.91
N GLU A 76 1.70 8.90 -26.74
CA GLU A 76 2.44 9.71 -27.72
C GLU A 76 2.47 9.05 -29.10
N ILE A 77 2.87 7.77 -29.16
CA ILE A 77 3.01 7.04 -30.43
C ILE A 77 1.66 6.87 -31.13
N LYS A 78 0.58 6.63 -30.36
CA LYS A 78 -0.76 6.38 -30.90
C LYS A 78 -1.60 7.64 -31.09
N GLY A 79 -1.14 8.80 -30.61
CA GLY A 79 -1.96 10.02 -30.56
C GLY A 79 -3.22 9.89 -29.70
N SER A 80 -3.25 8.96 -28.74
CA SER A 80 -4.48 8.60 -28.00
C SER A 80 -4.58 9.33 -26.65
N PHE A 81 -4.59 10.66 -26.69
CA PHE A 81 -4.50 11.50 -25.48
C PHE A 81 -5.76 11.54 -24.63
N SER A 82 -6.92 11.19 -25.22
CA SER A 82 -8.20 11.05 -24.50
C SER A 82 -8.17 9.98 -23.40
N SER A 83 -7.23 9.03 -23.47
CA SER A 83 -7.05 7.96 -22.49
C SER A 83 -6.28 8.39 -21.24
N LEU A 84 -5.64 9.57 -21.25
CA LEU A 84 -4.82 10.06 -20.14
C LEU A 84 -5.63 10.22 -18.84
N PRO A 85 -6.83 10.85 -18.83
CA PRO A 85 -7.62 11.00 -17.62
C PRO A 85 -8.09 9.67 -17.03
N LEU A 86 -8.44 8.69 -17.88
CA LEU A 86 -8.83 7.34 -17.44
C LEU A 86 -7.67 6.61 -16.74
N TYR A 87 -6.46 6.75 -17.28
CA TYR A 87 -5.28 6.16 -16.67
C TYR A 87 -4.93 6.82 -15.33
N TRP A 88 -5.07 8.14 -15.23
CA TRP A 88 -4.87 8.88 -13.99
C TRP A 88 -5.91 8.53 -12.91
N GLU A 89 -7.17 8.44 -13.28
CA GLU A 89 -8.25 8.00 -12.39
C GLU A 89 -7.99 6.58 -11.85
N TRP A 90 -7.51 5.67 -12.72
CA TRP A 90 -7.10 4.33 -12.31
C TRP A 90 -5.91 4.34 -11.36
N LEU A 91 -4.89 5.19 -11.60
CA LEU A 91 -3.76 5.34 -10.70
C LEU A 91 -4.21 5.79 -9.30
N TYR A 92 -5.03 6.83 -9.25
CA TYR A 92 -5.52 7.45 -8.01
C TYR A 92 -6.44 6.52 -7.22
N ASN A 93 -7.48 5.98 -7.86
CA ASN A 93 -8.52 5.23 -7.16
C ASN A 93 -8.13 3.78 -6.89
N THR A 94 -7.23 3.20 -7.69
CA THR A 94 -6.94 1.77 -7.63
C THR A 94 -5.49 1.51 -7.28
N LYS A 95 -4.55 1.94 -8.13
CA LYS A 95 -3.18 1.40 -8.09
C LYS A 95 -2.36 1.93 -6.92
N ILE A 96 -2.46 3.22 -6.62
CA ILE A 96 -1.75 3.83 -5.50
C ILE A 96 -2.28 3.30 -4.15
N PRO A 97 -3.61 3.27 -3.89
CA PRO A 97 -4.14 2.65 -2.68
C PRO A 97 -3.73 1.18 -2.52
N GLU A 98 -3.71 0.42 -3.61
CA GLU A 98 -3.25 -0.97 -3.62
C GLU A 98 -1.79 -1.08 -3.16
N TYR A 99 -0.90 -0.27 -3.73
CA TYR A 99 0.52 -0.26 -3.35
C TYR A 99 0.78 0.29 -1.95
N THR A 100 0.09 1.34 -1.52
CA THR A 100 0.16 1.82 -0.15
C THR A 100 -0.25 0.72 0.83
N ARG A 101 -1.29 -0.05 0.51
CA ARG A 101 -1.70 -1.21 1.32
C ARG A 101 -0.63 -2.31 1.29
N GLU A 102 -0.11 -2.67 0.12
CA GLU A 102 0.97 -3.67 0.02
C GLU A 102 2.20 -3.27 0.84
N ALA A 103 2.57 -1.99 0.83
CA ALA A 103 3.71 -1.45 1.56
C ALA A 103 3.52 -1.44 3.08
N LEU A 104 2.30 -1.16 3.55
CA LEU A 104 1.97 -1.00 4.97
C LEU A 104 1.50 -2.27 5.66
N CYS A 105 1.16 -3.30 4.89
CA CYS A 105 0.65 -4.56 5.41
C CYS A 105 1.75 -5.63 5.50
N ALA A 106 1.57 -6.57 6.43
CA ALA A 106 2.40 -7.76 6.49
C ALA A 106 2.20 -8.62 5.21
N PRO A 107 3.25 -9.30 4.69
CA PRO A 107 4.57 -9.47 5.29
C PRO A 107 5.60 -8.39 4.93
N ALA A 108 5.26 -7.44 4.06
CA ALA A 108 6.18 -6.42 3.56
C ALA A 108 6.57 -5.43 4.66
N CYS A 109 5.61 -4.99 5.47
CA CYS A 109 5.86 -4.11 6.60
C CYS A 109 6.11 -4.89 7.90
N ARG A 110 7.21 -4.60 8.61
CA ARG A 110 7.57 -5.22 9.90
C ARG A 110 7.88 -4.16 10.96
N GLY A 111 6.85 -3.74 11.70
CA GLY A 111 6.94 -2.68 12.71
C GLY A 111 6.79 -1.28 12.11
N SER A 112 7.71 -0.88 11.25
CA SER A 112 7.64 0.35 10.47
C SER A 112 8.20 0.16 9.06
N THR A 113 7.90 1.10 8.18
CA THR A 113 8.46 1.22 6.84
C THR A 113 8.61 2.70 6.48
N THR A 114 9.52 3.01 5.56
CA THR A 114 9.69 4.36 5.04
C THR A 114 8.78 4.53 3.83
N LEU A 115 7.86 5.50 3.88
CA LEU A 115 7.08 5.92 2.73
C LEU A 115 7.51 7.32 2.33
N TYR A 116 7.51 7.60 1.03
CA TYR A 116 7.84 8.91 0.49
C TYR A 116 6.55 9.68 0.25
N ASN A 117 6.49 10.88 0.80
CA ASN A 117 5.35 11.77 0.67
C ASN A 117 5.24 12.24 -0.79
N CYS A 118 4.07 12.03 -1.39
CA CYS A 118 3.78 12.39 -2.76
C CYS A 118 3.61 13.91 -2.99
N SER A 119 3.79 14.77 -2.00
CA SER A 119 3.82 16.24 -2.16
C SER A 119 5.20 16.83 -1.96
N THR A 120 5.96 16.33 -0.98
CA THR A 120 7.28 16.87 -0.62
C THR A 120 8.46 16.04 -1.15
N CYS A 121 8.19 14.83 -1.66
CA CYS A 121 9.21 13.83 -2.01
C CYS A 121 10.10 13.39 -0.83
N GLU A 122 9.72 13.73 0.40
CA GLU A 122 10.48 13.37 1.59
C GLU A 122 10.08 11.99 2.11
N GLY A 123 11.08 11.21 2.53
CA GLY A 123 10.86 9.93 3.19
C GLY A 123 10.43 10.15 4.64
N VAL A 124 9.34 9.50 5.05
CA VAL A 124 8.80 9.52 6.41
C VAL A 124 8.65 8.08 6.89
N ASP A 125 9.15 7.81 8.09
CA ASP A 125 8.94 6.52 8.75
C ASP A 125 7.53 6.45 9.32
N VAL A 126 6.80 5.41 8.92
CA VAL A 126 5.43 5.17 9.32
C VAL A 126 5.29 3.77 9.90
N HIS A 127 4.46 3.65 10.93
CA HIS A 127 4.13 2.36 11.52
C HIS A 127 3.26 1.53 10.57
N CYS A 128 3.50 0.22 10.59
CA CYS A 128 2.71 -0.72 9.79
C CYS A 128 1.24 -0.69 10.18
N TRP A 129 0.38 -0.93 9.19
CA TRP A 129 -1.05 -1.03 9.45
C TRP A 129 -1.39 -2.31 10.24
N PRO A 130 -2.39 -2.23 11.14
CA PRO A 130 -2.86 -3.40 11.85
C PRO A 130 -3.52 -4.40 10.90
N ARG A 131 -3.39 -5.69 11.21
CA ARG A 131 -3.90 -6.79 10.37
C ARG A 131 -5.38 -6.63 10.01
N LYS A 132 -6.22 -6.17 10.95
CA LYS A 132 -7.65 -5.91 10.72
C LYS A 132 -7.93 -4.88 9.62
N ARG A 133 -7.07 -3.86 9.49
CA ARG A 133 -7.16 -2.84 8.42
C ARG A 133 -6.73 -3.41 7.08
N CYS A 134 -5.70 -4.25 7.07
CA CYS A 134 -5.17 -4.87 5.85
C CYS A 134 -6.09 -5.95 5.29
N PHE A 135 -6.69 -6.75 6.17
CA PHE A 135 -7.47 -7.94 5.85
C PHE A 135 -8.74 -7.96 6.71
N PRO A 136 -9.78 -7.19 6.31
CA PRO A 136 -11.06 -7.20 7.01
C PRO A 136 -11.65 -8.61 7.01
N GLY A 137 -12.04 -9.11 8.19
CA GLY A 137 -12.56 -10.47 8.37
C GLY A 137 -11.50 -11.56 8.61
N SER A 138 -10.21 -11.22 8.61
CA SER A 138 -9.19 -12.17 9.07
C SER A 138 -9.20 -12.27 10.60
N HIS A 139 -9.24 -13.49 11.12
CA HIS A 139 -9.01 -13.72 12.56
C HIS A 139 -7.60 -13.30 12.92
N ASP A 140 -7.45 -12.58 14.03
CA ASP A 140 -6.14 -12.30 14.58
C ASP A 140 -5.45 -13.61 14.97
N LEU A 141 -4.12 -13.64 14.90
CA LEU A 141 -3.35 -14.80 15.38
C LEU A 141 -3.67 -15.14 16.84
N TRP A 142 -4.04 -14.13 17.62
CA TRP A 142 -4.50 -14.28 18.99
C TRP A 142 -5.84 -15.03 19.09
N GLU A 143 -6.82 -14.67 18.26
CA GLU A 143 -8.11 -15.36 18.20
C GLU A 143 -7.94 -16.80 17.70
N ALA A 144 -7.12 -17.01 16.67
CA ALA A 144 -6.77 -18.36 16.21
C ALA A 144 -6.10 -19.19 17.30
N ARG A 145 -5.20 -18.58 18.09
CA ARG A 145 -4.54 -19.24 19.22
C ARG A 145 -5.53 -19.62 20.32
N ILE A 146 -6.48 -18.75 20.67
CA ILE A 146 -7.54 -19.04 21.64
C ILE A 146 -8.40 -20.21 21.14
N LEU A 147 -8.82 -20.17 19.88
CA LEU A 147 -9.64 -21.25 19.29
C LEU A 147 -8.90 -22.59 19.32
N LEU A 148 -7.64 -22.62 18.88
CA LEU A 148 -6.82 -23.85 18.94
C LEU A 148 -6.66 -24.37 20.37
N PHE A 149 -6.41 -23.47 21.33
CA PHE A 149 -6.30 -23.86 22.73
C PHE A 149 -7.62 -24.42 23.28
N SER A 150 -8.76 -23.82 22.91
CA SER A 150 -10.08 -24.29 23.33
C SER A 150 -10.41 -25.69 22.77
N VAL A 151 -10.08 -25.95 21.50
CA VAL A 151 -10.26 -27.26 20.86
C VAL A 151 -9.35 -28.29 21.53
N PHE A 152 -8.10 -27.92 21.81
CA PHE A 152 -7.16 -28.82 22.49
C PHE A 152 -7.63 -29.21 23.89
N VAL A 153 -8.12 -28.25 24.67
CA VAL A 153 -8.69 -28.51 26.00
C VAL A 153 -9.92 -29.41 25.91
N ALA A 154 -10.82 -29.16 24.95
CA ALA A 154 -12.00 -29.99 24.75
C ALA A 154 -11.63 -31.45 24.42
N VAL A 155 -10.66 -31.67 23.53
CA VAL A 155 -10.17 -33.02 23.19
C VAL A 155 -9.57 -33.70 24.42
N LEU A 156 -8.73 -33.01 25.20
CA LEU A 156 -8.14 -33.57 26.42
C LEU A 156 -9.21 -33.98 27.44
N LEU A 157 -10.22 -33.14 27.66
CA LEU A 157 -11.32 -33.45 28.58
C LEU A 157 -12.12 -34.67 28.11
N LEU A 158 -12.39 -34.77 26.80
CA LEU A 158 -13.05 -35.94 26.23
C LEU A 158 -12.21 -37.20 26.39
N SER A 159 -10.90 -37.14 26.12
CA SER A 159 -9.99 -38.28 26.30
C SER A 159 -9.92 -38.75 27.76
N VAL A 160 -9.80 -37.82 28.71
CA VAL A 160 -9.82 -38.14 30.15
C VAL A 160 -11.16 -38.74 30.55
N GLY A 161 -12.27 -38.18 30.06
CA GLY A 161 -13.62 -38.71 30.28
C GLY A 161 -13.74 -40.16 29.79
N SER A 162 -13.28 -40.45 28.58
CA SER A 162 -13.26 -41.82 28.02
C SER A 162 -12.42 -42.77 28.87
N LEU A 163 -11.22 -42.36 29.30
CA LEU A 163 -10.35 -43.15 30.17
C LEU A 163 -11.00 -43.48 31.52
N VAL A 164 -11.68 -42.53 32.14
CA VAL A 164 -12.38 -42.74 33.42
C VAL A 164 -13.54 -43.72 33.25
N VAL A 165 -14.31 -43.59 32.17
CA VAL A 165 -15.43 -44.51 31.86
C VAL A 165 -14.90 -45.93 31.63
N GLU A 166 -13.84 -46.09 30.86
CA GLU A 166 -13.22 -47.39 30.58
C GLU A 166 -12.64 -48.03 31.85
N SER A 167 -11.94 -47.24 32.67
CA SER A 167 -11.43 -47.66 33.99
C SER A 167 -12.54 -48.20 34.90
N ARG A 168 -13.67 -47.48 35.02
CA ARG A 168 -14.80 -47.90 35.84
C ARG A 168 -15.47 -49.16 35.30
N HIS A 169 -15.60 -49.27 33.98
CA HIS A 169 -16.15 -50.46 33.35
C HIS A 169 -15.28 -51.70 33.62
N LEU A 170 -13.95 -51.54 33.59
CA LEU A 170 -13.03 -52.64 33.90
C LEU A 170 -13.11 -53.06 35.38
N GLN A 171 -13.19 -52.11 36.32
CA GLN A 171 -13.39 -52.40 37.75
C GLN A 171 -14.71 -53.15 38.01
N ALA A 172 -15.82 -52.67 37.43
CA ALA A 172 -17.11 -53.33 37.57
C ALA A 172 -17.13 -54.76 37.01
N LYS A 173 -16.25 -55.07 36.05
CA LYS A 173 -16.08 -56.42 35.49
C LYS A 173 -15.17 -57.32 36.33
N SER A 174 -14.22 -56.75 37.09
CA SER A 174 -13.35 -57.53 37.98
C SER A 174 -14.03 -57.90 39.31
N ASP A 175 -15.06 -57.15 39.71
CA ASP A 175 -15.80 -57.34 40.95
C ASP A 175 -16.97 -58.35 40.82
N LEU A 176 -17.14 -58.96 39.63
CA LEU A 176 -18.14 -59.99 39.31
C LEU A 176 -17.47 -61.37 39.11
#